data_AF-A0A840F036-F1
#
_entry.id   AF-A0A840F036-F1
#
_cell.length_a   1.000
_cell.length_b   1.000
_cell.length_c   1.000
_cell.angle_alpha   90.00
_cell.angle_beta   90.00
_cell.angle_gamma   90.00
#
_symmetry.space_group_name_H-M   'P 1'
#
loop_
_entity.id
_entity.type
_entity.pdbx_description
1 polymer ?
#
loop_
_entity_poly.entity_id
_entity_poly.type
_entity_poly.pdbx_seq_one_letter_code
_entity_poly.pdbx_strand_id
1 'polypeptide(L)'
;MEHIPLFVEGVGGDITSDITTRIVFDALAEFTHRMMDKYPVLRASASIHRARCWDSERRDWVTRDLYLPHVGGKPLLLVPEEWATGNLLMSAGRFYSTTVLSYVQGEYTSVGVNGRLNKPTKRALRDGGAAPVGRVTNIETTMRAMANTLDLVAEFESFVASKHGQAA
;
A
#
# COMPACT_ATOMS: atom_id res chain seq x y z
N MET A 1 -0.88 -5.20 -5.77
CA MET A 1 -2.01 -4.44 -5.18
C MET A 1 -1.60 -3.03 -4.74
N GLU A 2 -0.35 -2.81 -4.37
CA GLU A 2 0.11 -1.57 -3.73
C GLU A 2 0.09 -0.31 -4.63
N HIS A 3 -0.13 -0.45 -5.95
CA HIS A 3 -0.11 0.69 -6.87
C HIS A 3 -1.47 1.37 -7.02
N ILE A 4 -2.57 0.64 -6.74
CA ILE A 4 -3.93 1.17 -6.90
C ILE A 4 -4.13 2.45 -6.07
N PRO A 5 -3.69 2.52 -4.79
CA PRO A 5 -3.83 3.72 -3.97
C PRO A 5 -3.15 4.96 -4.56
N LEU A 6 -2.12 4.79 -5.40
CA LEU A 6 -1.36 5.90 -6.00
C LEU A 6 -2.21 6.74 -6.95
N PHE A 7 -3.21 6.12 -7.58
CA PHE A 7 -3.95 6.67 -8.71
C PHE A 7 -5.46 6.72 -8.47
N VAL A 8 -6.03 5.81 -7.68
CA VAL A 8 -7.48 5.73 -7.49
C VAL A 8 -7.91 6.50 -6.25
N GLU A 9 -8.74 7.52 -6.44
CA GLU A 9 -9.34 8.28 -5.34
C GLU A 9 -10.26 7.39 -4.52
N GLY A 10 -10.28 7.62 -3.21
CA GLY A 10 -11.05 6.78 -2.31
C GLY A 10 -10.51 5.37 -2.11
N VAL A 11 -9.40 4.96 -2.74
CA VAL A 11 -8.68 3.71 -2.39
C VAL A 11 -7.45 4.08 -1.57
N GLY A 12 -7.53 3.82 -0.26
CA GLY A 12 -6.50 4.14 0.72
C GLY A 12 -5.95 2.89 1.42
N GLY A 13 -5.36 3.13 2.60
CA GLY A 13 -4.85 2.06 3.46
C GLY A 13 -5.96 1.12 3.93
N ASP A 14 -7.14 1.66 4.23
CA ASP A 14 -8.33 0.95 4.67
C ASP A 14 -8.82 -0.11 3.66
N ILE A 15 -9.12 0.30 2.43
CA ILE A 15 -9.62 -0.60 1.38
C ILE A 15 -8.54 -1.60 0.96
N THR A 16 -7.27 -1.15 0.90
CA THR A 16 -6.15 -2.05 0.60
C THR A 16 -5.98 -3.09 1.70
N SER A 17 -6.08 -2.69 2.98
CA SER A 17 -6.00 -3.63 4.10
C SER A 17 -7.19 -4.58 4.14
N ASP A 18 -8.40 -4.11 3.83
CA ASP A 18 -9.61 -4.95 3.82
C ASP A 18 -9.52 -6.02 2.73
N ILE A 19 -9.13 -5.64 1.51
CA ILE A 19 -8.96 -6.59 0.40
C ILE A 19 -7.84 -7.58 0.73
N THR A 20 -6.69 -7.09 1.22
CA THR A 20 -5.55 -7.94 1.57
C THR A 20 -5.93 -8.93 2.67
N THR A 21 -6.57 -8.45 3.75
CA THR A 21 -7.06 -9.28 4.86
C THR A 21 -8.04 -10.33 4.37
N ARG A 22 -8.94 -9.97 3.44
CA ARG A 22 -9.91 -10.92 2.89
C ARG A 22 -9.26 -11.99 2.01
N ILE A 23 -8.21 -11.66 1.27
CA ILE A 23 -7.45 -12.62 0.45
C ILE A 23 -6.65 -13.58 1.34
N VAL A 24 -6.00 -13.07 2.39
CA VAL A 24 -5.16 -13.86 3.30
C VAL A 24 -5.92 -14.44 4.50
N PHE A 25 -7.24 -14.34 4.50
CA PHE A 25 -8.10 -14.69 5.64
C PHE A 25 -7.87 -16.10 6.16
N ASP A 26 -7.66 -17.08 5.26
CA ASP A 26 -7.43 -18.49 5.62
C ASP A 26 -6.09 -18.67 6.35
N ALA A 27 -5.02 -18.00 5.88
CA ALA A 27 -3.72 -18.02 6.52
C ALA A 27 -3.75 -17.36 7.92
N LEU A 28 -4.53 -16.28 8.06
CA LEU A 28 -4.76 -15.63 9.36
C LEU A 28 -5.57 -16.52 10.30
N ALA A 29 -6.53 -17.28 9.78
CA ALA A 29 -7.31 -18.25 10.57
C ALA A 29 -6.41 -19.38 11.07
N GLU A 30 -5.50 -19.88 10.22
CA GLU A 30 -4.50 -20.87 10.61
C GLU A 30 -3.54 -20.32 11.68
N PHE A 31 -3.03 -19.10 11.50
CA PHE A 31 -2.21 -18.43 12.51
C PHE A 31 -2.95 -18.29 13.84
N THR A 32 -4.21 -17.86 13.79
CA THR A 32 -5.07 -17.75 14.97
C THR A 32 -5.25 -19.11 15.66
N HIS A 33 -5.40 -20.19 14.89
CA HIS A 33 -5.47 -21.54 15.44
C HIS A 33 -4.21 -21.92 16.22
N ARG A 34 -3.02 -21.68 15.63
CA ARG A 34 -1.74 -21.89 16.32
C ARG A 34 -1.61 -21.06 17.59
N MET A 35 -2.16 -19.84 17.61
CA MET A 35 -2.19 -19.02 18.82
C MET A 35 -3.15 -19.56 19.88
N MET A 36 -4.26 -20.19 19.49
CA MET A 36 -5.14 -20.87 20.45
C MET A 36 -4.47 -22.06 21.13
N ASP A 37 -3.56 -22.76 20.45
CA ASP A 37 -2.75 -23.83 21.05
C ASP A 37 -1.77 -23.30 22.09
N LYS A 38 -1.16 -22.15 21.80
CA LYS A 38 -0.22 -21.48 22.71
C LYS A 38 -0.90 -20.79 23.89
N TYR A 39 -2.11 -20.26 23.68
CA TYR A 39 -2.87 -19.50 24.67
C TYR A 39 -4.27 -20.11 24.84
N PRO A 40 -4.42 -21.13 25.71
CA PRO A 40 -5.68 -21.88 25.85
C PRO A 40 -6.90 -21.03 26.23
N VAL A 41 -6.70 -19.86 26.84
CA VAL A 41 -7.79 -18.91 27.14
C VAL A 41 -8.55 -18.47 25.88
N LEU A 42 -7.89 -18.39 24.72
CA LEU A 42 -8.54 -18.07 23.44
C LEU A 42 -9.42 -19.24 22.98
N ARG A 43 -8.96 -20.47 23.18
CA ARG A 43 -9.69 -21.68 22.80
C ARG A 43 -11.00 -21.84 23.57
N ALA A 44 -11.06 -21.36 24.81
CA ALA A 44 -12.25 -21.46 25.65
C ALA A 44 -13.49 -20.76 25.05
N SER A 45 -13.31 -19.73 24.22
CA SER A 45 -14.40 -19.03 23.53
C SER A 45 -14.52 -19.41 22.05
N ALA A 46 -13.82 -20.46 21.61
CA ALA A 46 -13.78 -20.81 20.20
C ALA A 46 -14.97 -21.65 19.74
N SER A 47 -15.48 -21.32 18.56
CA SER A 47 -16.57 -22.02 17.91
C SER A 47 -16.40 -22.01 16.39
N ILE A 48 -17.22 -22.78 15.69
CA ILE A 48 -17.20 -22.83 14.23
C ILE A 48 -17.78 -21.54 13.67
N HIS A 49 -16.99 -20.86 12.85
CA HIS A 49 -17.37 -19.69 12.08
C HIS A 49 -17.30 -20.02 10.58
N ARG A 50 -18.44 -19.94 9.90
CA ARG A 50 -18.51 -20.16 8.45
C ARG A 50 -18.17 -18.87 7.71
N ALA A 51 -17.12 -18.89 6.88
CA ALA A 51 -16.65 -17.73 6.12
C ALA A 51 -16.31 -18.08 4.67
N ARG A 52 -16.33 -17.07 3.79
CA ARG A 52 -15.74 -17.19 2.44
C ARG A 52 -14.27 -16.87 2.50
N CYS A 53 -13.45 -17.80 2.04
CA CYS A 53 -12.01 -17.68 1.95
C CYS A 53 -11.57 -17.76 0.49
N TRP A 54 -10.52 -17.03 0.14
CA TRP A 54 -9.91 -17.13 -1.19
C TRP A 54 -9.11 -18.43 -1.26
N ASP A 55 -9.37 -19.24 -2.28
CA ASP A 55 -8.59 -20.43 -2.60
C ASP A 55 -7.64 -20.09 -3.75
N SER A 56 -6.34 -20.04 -3.47
CA SER A 56 -5.33 -19.62 -4.44
C SER A 56 -5.10 -20.65 -5.55
N GLU A 57 -5.32 -21.94 -5.28
CA GLU A 57 -5.20 -23.01 -6.26
C GLU A 57 -6.36 -22.98 -7.25
N ARG A 58 -7.59 -22.81 -6.73
CA ARG A 58 -8.81 -22.72 -7.53
C ARG A 58 -9.06 -21.35 -8.14
N ARG A 59 -8.39 -20.32 -7.62
CA ARG A 59 -8.60 -18.90 -7.94
C ARG A 59 -10.08 -18.51 -7.77
N ASP A 60 -10.70 -18.99 -6.70
CA ASP A 60 -12.12 -18.77 -6.43
C ASP A 60 -12.41 -18.64 -4.92
N TRP A 61 -13.56 -18.06 -4.59
CA TRP A 61 -14.06 -17.95 -3.22
C TRP A 61 -14.78 -19.23 -2.82
N VAL A 62 -14.27 -19.90 -1.78
CA VAL A 62 -14.88 -21.11 -1.22
C VAL A 62 -15.36 -20.87 0.20
N THR A 63 -16.48 -21.51 0.56
CA THR A 63 -16.99 -21.47 1.93
C THR A 63 -16.23 -22.48 2.77
N ARG A 64 -15.68 -22.04 3.91
CA ARG A 64 -14.95 -22.87 4.88
C ARG A 64 -15.54 -22.69 6.27
N ASP A 65 -15.53 -23.77 7.03
CA ASP A 65 -15.88 -23.77 8.45
C ASP A 65 -14.57 -23.64 9.25
N LEU A 66 -14.39 -22.49 9.89
CA LEU A 66 -13.16 -22.11 10.58
C LEU A 66 -13.39 -22.18 12.10
N TYR A 67 -12.47 -22.78 12.85
CA TYR A 67 -12.57 -22.80 14.29
C TYR A 67 -11.83 -21.59 14.88
N LEU A 68 -12.59 -20.59 15.34
CA LEU A 68 -12.07 -19.28 15.74
C LEU A 68 -12.55 -18.86 17.15
N PRO A 69 -11.70 -18.17 17.93
CA PRO A 69 -12.09 -17.58 19.21
C PRO A 69 -13.15 -16.49 19.01
N HIS A 70 -14.01 -16.27 20.00
CA HIS A 70 -15.01 -15.20 19.97
C HIS A 70 -14.80 -14.20 21.11
N VAL A 71 -14.97 -12.92 20.80
CA VAL A 71 -14.94 -11.81 21.78
C VAL A 71 -16.17 -10.93 21.53
N GLY A 72 -16.99 -10.72 22.56
CA GLY A 72 -18.25 -9.95 22.41
C GLY A 72 -19.21 -10.54 21.38
N GLY A 73 -19.21 -11.87 21.20
CA GLY A 73 -20.06 -12.58 20.23
C GLY A 73 -19.57 -12.50 18.77
N LYS A 74 -18.41 -11.89 18.52
CA LYS A 74 -17.83 -11.79 17.17
C LYS A 74 -16.59 -12.68 17.03
N PRO A 75 -16.35 -13.29 15.86
CA PRO A 75 -15.13 -14.05 15.63
C PRO A 75 -13.92 -13.11 15.70
N LEU A 76 -12.87 -13.56 16.37
CA LEU A 76 -11.59 -12.88 16.48
C LEU A 76 -10.59 -13.55 15.54
N LEU A 77 -9.99 -12.75 14.68
CA LEU A 77 -8.91 -13.13 13.78
C LEU A 77 -7.65 -12.39 14.23
N LEU A 78 -6.55 -13.11 14.40
CA LEU A 78 -5.27 -12.54 14.78
C LEU A 78 -4.41 -12.33 13.53
N VAL A 79 -3.61 -11.26 13.57
CA VAL A 79 -2.63 -10.93 12.54
C VAL A 79 -1.25 -10.95 13.19
N PRO A 80 -0.23 -11.56 12.57
CA PRO A 80 1.15 -11.43 13.02
C PRO A 80 1.53 -9.95 13.13
N GLU A 81 2.24 -9.57 14.19
CA GLU A 81 2.61 -8.17 14.43
C GLU A 81 3.44 -7.62 13.26
N GLU A 82 4.31 -8.44 12.68
CA GLU A 82 5.16 -8.10 11.55
C GLU A 82 4.37 -7.80 10.26
N TRP A 83 3.12 -8.27 10.17
CA TRP A 83 2.24 -7.99 9.03
C TRP A 83 1.39 -6.74 9.26
N ALA A 84 1.26 -6.27 10.51
CA ALA A 84 0.47 -5.11 10.86
C ALA A 84 1.31 -3.83 10.70
N THR A 85 1.20 -3.18 9.55
CA THR A 85 1.84 -1.88 9.31
C THR A 85 0.84 -0.74 9.49
N GLY A 86 1.22 0.33 10.21
CA GLY A 86 0.35 1.49 10.39
C GLY A 86 0.21 2.39 9.16
N ASN A 87 1.04 2.20 8.13
CA ASN A 87 1.01 3.01 6.91
C ASN A 87 1.32 2.13 5.68
N LEU A 88 0.63 2.39 4.57
CA LEU A 88 1.01 1.81 3.27
C LEU A 88 2.45 2.19 2.91
N LEU A 89 3.23 1.20 2.46
CA LEU A 89 4.57 1.43 1.92
C LEU A 89 4.53 2.36 0.70
N MET A 90 3.53 2.16 -0.16
CA MET A 90 3.27 2.94 -1.37
C MET A 90 2.02 3.81 -1.22
N SER A 91 2.18 5.02 -0.67
CA SER A 91 1.07 6.00 -0.55
C SER A 91 1.11 7.07 -1.63
N ALA A 92 -0.07 7.51 -2.09
CA ALA A 92 -0.20 8.55 -3.13
C ALA A 92 0.53 9.85 -2.78
N GLY A 93 0.48 10.27 -1.51
CA GLY A 93 1.16 11.49 -1.05
C GLY A 93 2.68 11.35 -1.04
N ARG A 94 3.21 10.17 -0.68
CA ARG A 94 4.65 9.91 -0.74
C ARG A 94 5.11 9.87 -2.19
N PHE A 95 4.43 9.10 -3.05
CA PHE A 95 4.69 9.05 -4.49
C PHE A 95 4.71 10.45 -5.13
N TYR A 96 3.71 11.26 -4.81
CA TYR A 96 3.62 12.66 -5.25
C TYR A 96 4.86 13.47 -4.84
N SER A 97 5.17 13.49 -3.54
CA SER A 97 6.21 14.35 -2.99
C SER A 97 7.65 13.92 -3.34
N THR A 98 7.88 12.62 -3.50
CA THR A 98 9.21 12.06 -3.78
C THR A 98 9.49 11.93 -5.25
N THR A 99 8.57 11.37 -6.03
CA THR A 99 8.85 10.94 -7.42
C THR A 99 8.25 11.91 -8.41
N VAL A 100 6.93 12.13 -8.37
CA VAL A 100 6.22 13.05 -9.28
C VAL A 100 6.82 14.46 -9.22
N LEU A 101 6.97 15.03 -8.01
CA LEU A 101 7.58 16.35 -7.88
C LEU A 101 9.05 16.38 -8.29
N SER A 102 9.80 15.29 -8.18
CA SER A 102 11.20 15.28 -8.65
C SER A 102 11.28 15.26 -10.17
N TYR A 103 10.41 14.50 -10.82
CA TYR A 103 10.27 14.47 -12.27
C TYR A 103 9.89 15.86 -12.82
N VAL A 104 8.82 16.47 -12.30
CA VAL A 104 8.41 17.83 -12.72
C VAL A 104 9.52 18.85 -12.43
N GLN A 105 10.19 18.74 -11.28
CA GLN A 105 11.31 19.64 -10.99
C GLN A 105 12.46 19.50 -12.00
N GLY A 106 12.71 18.30 -12.52
CA GLY A 106 13.64 18.07 -13.62
C GLY A 106 13.20 18.78 -14.91
N GLU A 107 11.93 18.67 -15.29
CA GLU A 107 11.37 19.33 -16.49
C GLU A 107 11.53 20.85 -16.46
N TYR A 108 11.44 21.47 -15.27
CA TYR A 108 11.58 22.91 -15.10
C TYR A 108 13.01 23.35 -14.70
N THR A 109 13.96 22.42 -14.61
CA THR A 109 15.36 22.79 -14.33
C THR A 109 16.02 23.28 -15.62
N SER A 110 16.58 24.49 -15.58
CA SER A 110 17.31 25.08 -16.72
C SER A 110 18.75 25.40 -16.35
N VAL A 111 19.62 25.56 -17.35
CA VAL A 111 21.00 26.04 -17.14
C VAL A 111 21.00 27.56 -17.25
N GLY A 112 21.39 28.24 -16.18
CA GLY A 112 21.55 29.70 -16.16
C GLY A 112 22.77 30.16 -16.95
N VAL A 113 22.84 31.46 -17.25
CA VAL A 113 23.93 32.09 -18.02
C VAL A 113 25.31 31.89 -17.36
N ASN A 114 25.34 31.68 -16.05
CA ASN A 114 26.54 31.38 -15.26
C ASN A 114 26.91 29.88 -15.22
N GLY A 115 26.26 29.04 -16.02
CA GLY A 115 26.43 27.58 -16.02
C GLY A 115 25.83 26.86 -14.81
N ARG A 116 25.17 27.57 -13.88
CA ARG A 116 24.53 26.96 -12.71
C ARG A 116 23.13 26.49 -13.06
N LEU A 117 22.71 25.37 -12.49
CA LEU A 117 21.35 24.87 -12.62
C LEU A 117 20.38 25.79 -11.86
N ASN A 118 19.38 26.31 -12.55
CA ASN A 118 18.22 26.96 -11.97
C ASN A 118 17.12 25.92 -11.78
N LYS A 119 17.06 25.37 -10.57
CA LYS A 119 16.12 24.32 -10.19
C LYS A 119 15.01 24.92 -9.32
N PRO A 120 13.74 24.97 -9.77
CA PRO A 120 12.66 25.51 -8.94
C PRO A 120 12.46 24.64 -7.70
N THR A 121 12.01 25.23 -6.60
CA THR A 121 11.71 24.44 -5.41
C THR A 121 10.43 23.62 -5.63
N LYS A 122 10.34 22.44 -5.01
CA LYS A 122 9.11 21.61 -5.02
C LYS A 122 7.89 22.38 -4.51
N ARG A 123 8.09 23.29 -3.55
CA ARG A 123 7.05 24.19 -3.04
C ARG A 123 6.57 25.17 -4.12
N ALA A 124 7.49 25.79 -4.87
CA ALA A 124 7.12 26.69 -5.97
C ALA A 124 6.33 25.97 -7.07
N LEU A 125 6.66 24.72 -7.38
CA LEU A 125 5.91 23.91 -8.36
C LEU A 125 4.47 23.64 -7.91
N ARG A 126 4.29 23.35 -6.62
CA ARG A 126 2.97 23.13 -6.02
C ARG A 126 2.14 24.41 -5.95
N ASP A 127 2.71 25.44 -5.34
CA ASP A 127 2.01 26.69 -5.04
C ASP A 127 1.78 27.50 -6.33
N GLY A 128 2.65 27.33 -7.34
CA GLY A 128 2.54 27.96 -8.67
C GLY A 128 1.72 27.17 -9.70
N GLY A 129 1.12 26.03 -9.32
CA GLY A 129 0.20 25.26 -10.17
C GLY A 129 0.84 24.40 -11.26
N ALA A 130 2.18 24.33 -11.35
CA ALA A 130 2.89 23.47 -12.29
C ALA A 130 2.73 21.97 -11.95
N ALA A 131 2.55 21.66 -10.66
CA ALA A 131 2.20 20.33 -10.18
C ALA A 131 1.34 20.48 -8.92
N PRO A 132 0.01 20.70 -9.03
CA PRO A 132 -0.85 20.79 -7.87
C PRO A 132 -0.94 19.44 -7.15
N VAL A 133 -1.23 19.45 -5.84
CA VAL A 133 -1.38 18.20 -5.08
C VAL A 133 -2.66 17.48 -5.53
N GLY A 134 -2.56 16.21 -5.88
CA GLY A 134 -3.73 15.38 -6.17
C GLY A 134 -3.41 14.16 -7.02
N ARG A 135 -4.34 13.20 -7.06
CA ARG A 135 -4.21 11.98 -7.86
C ARG A 135 -4.25 12.24 -9.37
N VAL A 136 -4.98 13.27 -9.80
CA VAL A 136 -4.97 13.71 -11.21
C VAL A 136 -3.54 14.06 -11.64
N THR A 137 -2.82 14.85 -10.84
CA THR A 137 -1.41 15.17 -11.10
C THR A 137 -0.52 13.94 -11.12
N ASN A 138 -0.72 12.98 -10.21
CA ASN A 138 0.01 11.72 -10.21
C ASN A 138 -0.21 10.96 -11.53
N ILE A 139 -1.46 10.83 -11.99
CA ILE A 139 -1.82 10.15 -13.23
C ILE A 139 -1.20 10.87 -14.42
N GLU A 140 -1.49 12.16 -14.60
CA GLU A 140 -1.06 12.93 -15.77
C GLU A 140 0.47 12.99 -15.88
N THR A 141 1.16 13.18 -14.76
CA THR A 141 2.63 13.22 -14.75
C THR A 141 3.23 11.85 -15.03
N THR A 142 2.65 10.78 -14.49
CA THR A 142 3.12 9.41 -14.76
C THR A 142 2.93 9.05 -16.23
N MET A 143 1.76 9.37 -16.81
CA MET A 143 1.50 9.15 -18.24
C MET A 143 2.45 9.97 -19.12
N ARG A 144 2.74 11.22 -18.74
CA ARG A 144 3.72 12.06 -19.45
C ARG A 144 5.14 11.49 -19.38
N ALA A 145 5.57 11.04 -18.20
CA ALA A 145 6.87 10.39 -18.03
C ALA A 145 6.99 9.10 -18.84
N MET A 146 5.93 8.28 -18.88
CA MET A 146 5.90 7.07 -19.71
C MET A 146 6.03 7.37 -21.19
N ALA A 147 5.41 8.45 -21.68
CA ALA A 147 5.60 8.92 -23.06
C ALA A 147 7.06 9.31 -23.35
N ASN A 148 7.80 9.71 -22.32
CA ASN A 148 9.25 9.98 -22.36
C ASN A 148 10.10 8.76 -21.97
N THR A 149 9.54 7.54 -22.01
CA THR A 149 10.21 6.26 -21.66
C THR A 149 10.70 6.17 -20.21
N LEU A 150 10.14 6.97 -19.30
CA LEU A 150 10.46 6.96 -17.88
C LEU A 150 9.32 6.33 -17.08
N ASP A 151 9.67 5.38 -16.21
CA ASP A 151 8.72 4.69 -15.34
C ASP A 151 8.84 5.23 -13.92
N LEU A 152 7.95 6.17 -13.58
CA LEU A 152 7.90 6.75 -12.24
C LEU A 152 7.45 5.74 -11.18
N VAL A 153 6.67 4.73 -11.54
CA VAL A 153 6.22 3.71 -10.58
C VAL A 153 7.42 2.86 -10.18
N ALA A 154 8.20 2.38 -11.15
CA ALA A 154 9.42 1.61 -10.90
C ALA A 154 10.49 2.42 -10.14
N GLU A 155 10.63 3.72 -10.43
CA GLU A 155 11.49 4.62 -9.65
C GLU A 155 11.03 4.71 -8.19
N PHE A 156 9.72 4.81 -7.96
CA PHE A 156 9.17 4.88 -6.63
C PHE A 156 9.28 3.56 -5.86
N GLU A 157 9.07 2.41 -6.51
CA GLU A 157 9.32 1.08 -5.94
C GLU A 157 10.79 0.97 -5.48
N SER A 158 11.73 1.38 -6.33
CA SER A 158 13.16 1.38 -6.00
C SER A 158 13.47 2.29 -4.80
N PHE A 159 12.82 3.46 -4.74
CA PHE A 159 12.93 4.36 -3.58
C PHE A 159 12.39 3.71 -2.30
N VAL A 160 11.21 3.09 -2.34
CA VAL A 160 10.60 2.40 -1.18
C VAL A 160 11.48 1.23 -0.73
N ALA A 161 11.95 0.39 -1.66
CA ALA A 161 12.85 -0.72 -1.38
C ALA A 161 14.16 -0.24 -0.71
N SER A 162 14.74 0.89 -1.16
CA SER A 162 15.95 1.45 -0.54
C SER A 162 15.74 1.90 0.92
N LYS A 163 14.51 2.24 1.30
CA LYS A 163 14.15 2.70 2.65
C LYS A 163 13.73 1.57 3.59
N HIS A 164 13.23 0.47 3.05
CA HIS A 164 12.69 -0.64 3.82
C HIS A 164 13.50 -1.95 3.67
N GLY A 165 14.47 -2.01 2.77
CA GLY A 165 15.37 -3.15 2.54
C GLY A 165 16.50 -3.34 3.57
N GLN A 166 16.43 -2.66 4.72
CA GLN A 166 17.27 -2.94 5.90
C GLN A 166 16.38 -3.37 7.07
N ALA A 167 15.63 -4.46 6.87
CA ALA A 167 15.01 -5.23 7.95
C ALA A 167 14.88 -6.66 7.43
N ALA A 168 15.97 -7.41 7.53
CA ALA A 168 16.01 -8.87 7.42
C ALA A 168 16.44 -9.42 8.77
#